data_AF-A0A094AR04-F1
#
_entry.id   AF-A0A094AR04-F1
#
_cell.length_a   1.000
_cell.length_b   1.000
_cell.length_c   1.000
_cell.angle_alpha   90.00
_cell.angle_beta   90.00
_cell.angle_gamma   90.00
#
_symmetry.space_group_name_H-M   'P 1'
#
loop_
_entity.id
_entity.type
_entity.pdbx_description
1 polymer ?
#
loop_
_entity_poly.entity_id
_entity_poly.type
_entity_poly.pdbx_seq_one_letter_code
_entity_poly.pdbx_strand_id
1 'polypeptide(L)'
;MLLSLSAVAPGSVIIVIDSPGSYSEAAVGVEGAEKRKYPMAWLLDHALLSQKIVGEEGGEGKAQWEKLMGEEAKWFRLSEKLKYPIQLEDMRFQVHVYKRL
;
A
#
# COMPACT_ATOMS: atom_id res chain seq x y z
N MET A 1 -10.38 -10.64 -2.02
CA MET A 1 -10.31 -9.33 -2.70
C MET A 1 -8.93 -8.98 -3.31
N LEU A 2 -7.79 -9.54 -2.85
CA LEU A 2 -6.49 -9.37 -3.53
C LEU A 2 -6.36 -10.09 -4.90
N LEU A 3 -7.26 -11.02 -5.22
CA LEU A 3 -7.27 -11.77 -6.49
C LEU A 3 -7.42 -10.90 -7.75
N SER A 4 -7.88 -9.65 -7.65
CA SER A 4 -8.11 -8.79 -8.81
C SER A 4 -6.85 -8.06 -9.31
N LEU A 5 -5.82 -7.90 -8.48
CA LEU A 5 -4.66 -7.09 -8.86
C LEU A 5 -3.74 -7.81 -9.85
N SER A 6 -3.70 -9.15 -9.83
CA SER A 6 -2.96 -9.93 -10.82
C SER A 6 -3.51 -9.81 -12.25
N ALA A 7 -4.79 -9.45 -12.40
CA ALA A 7 -5.47 -9.24 -13.68
C ALA A 7 -5.21 -7.85 -14.29
N VAL A 8 -4.53 -6.96 -13.55
CA VAL A 8 -4.18 -5.63 -14.03
C VAL A 8 -3.05 -5.76 -15.07
N ALA A 9 -3.17 -5.02 -16.18
CA ALA A 9 -2.22 -5.07 -17.28
C ALA A 9 -0.81 -4.60 -16.86
N PRO A 10 0.26 -5.20 -17.41
CA PRO A 10 1.63 -4.70 -17.26
C PRO A 10 1.73 -3.20 -17.57
N GLY A 11 2.55 -2.49 -16.80
CA GLY A 11 2.71 -1.04 -16.87
C GLY A 11 1.70 -0.23 -16.06
N SER A 12 0.62 -0.85 -15.57
CA SER A 12 -0.36 -0.15 -14.73
C SER A 12 0.24 0.28 -13.39
N VAL A 13 -0.22 1.42 -12.87
CA VAL A 13 0.26 2.01 -11.62
C VAL A 13 -0.86 2.03 -10.59
N ILE A 14 -0.54 1.58 -9.38
CA ILE A 14 -1.41 1.66 -8.20
C ILE A 14 -0.81 2.67 -7.24
N ILE A 15 -1.64 3.60 -6.77
CA ILE A 15 -1.29 4.59 -5.75
C ILE A 15 -2.16 4.32 -4.53
N VAL A 16 -1.53 4.12 -3.39
CA VAL A 16 -2.19 3.98 -2.09
C VAL A 16 -1.91 5.25 -1.28
N ILE A 17 -2.98 5.94 -0.90
CA ILE A 17 -2.93 7.14 -0.05
C ILE A 17 -3.77 6.85 1.19
N ASP A 18 -3.16 6.97 2.37
CA ASP A 18 -3.84 6.69 3.63
C ASP A 18 -3.30 7.61 4.75
N SER A 19 -3.97 7.64 5.89
CA SER A 19 -3.42 8.22 7.12
C SER A 19 -2.14 7.48 7.57
N PRO A 20 -1.23 8.10 8.32
CA PRO A 20 -0.05 7.41 8.84
C PRO A 20 -0.29 6.87 10.26
N GLY A 21 0.54 5.91 10.67
CA GLY A 21 0.53 5.37 12.02
C GLY A 21 -0.62 4.40 12.31
N SER A 22 -1.12 4.40 13.54
CA SER A 22 -2.06 3.38 14.04
C SER A 22 -3.43 3.36 13.35
N TYR A 23 -3.74 4.38 12.55
CA TYR A 23 -4.95 4.43 11.73
C TYR A 23 -4.86 3.53 10.49
N SER A 24 -3.65 3.08 10.14
CA SER A 24 -3.37 2.28 8.95
C SER A 24 -2.65 0.99 9.30
N GLU A 25 -3.25 0.25 10.24
CA GLU A 25 -2.80 -1.08 10.65
C GLU A 25 -3.92 -2.09 10.44
N ALA A 26 -3.55 -3.32 10.08
CA ALA A 26 -4.46 -4.46 10.06
C ALA A 26 -4.05 -5.51 11.10
N ALA A 27 -5.04 -6.04 11.82
CA ALA A 27 -4.86 -7.13 12.76
C ALA A 27 -4.93 -8.47 12.01
N VAL A 28 -3.80 -9.17 11.94
CA VAL A 28 -3.66 -10.46 11.25
C VAL A 28 -3.40 -11.55 12.29
N GLY A 29 -4.19 -12.63 12.22
CA GLY A 29 -4.09 -13.78 13.11
C GLY A 29 -5.27 -14.74 12.93
N VAL A 30 -5.10 -15.98 13.38
CA VAL A 30 -6.14 -17.01 13.33
C VAL A 30 -7.15 -16.76 14.45
N GLU A 31 -8.42 -17.11 14.21
CA GLU A 31 -9.46 -17.03 15.23
C GLU A 31 -9.11 -17.91 16.44
N GLY A 32 -9.14 -17.32 17.64
CA GLY A 32 -8.71 -17.98 18.88
C GLY A 32 -7.23 -17.77 19.27
N ALA A 33 -6.43 -17.09 18.45
CA ALA A 33 -5.06 -16.69 18.78
C ALA A 33 -4.90 -15.17 18.90
N GLU A 34 -3.80 -14.73 19.51
CA GLU A 34 -3.46 -13.30 19.57
C GLU A 34 -3.26 -12.73 18.16
N LYS A 35 -3.98 -11.67 17.82
CA LYS A 35 -3.87 -10.99 16.53
C LYS A 35 -2.73 -9.97 16.57
N ARG A 36 -1.77 -10.11 15.66
CA ARG A 36 -0.67 -9.15 15.52
C ARG A 36 -1.09 -8.00 14.62
N LYS A 37 -0.71 -6.78 14.99
CA LYS A 37 -0.95 -5.59 14.18
C LYS A 37 0.24 -5.36 13.26
N TYR A 38 -0.05 -5.12 11.99
CA TYR A 38 0.95 -4.78 10.98
C TYR A 38 0.57 -3.49 10.28
N PRO A 39 1.53 -2.60 10.01
CA PRO A 39 1.30 -1.46 9.14
C PRO A 39 0.81 -1.93 7.76
N MET A 40 -0.19 -1.25 7.21
CA MET A 40 -0.76 -1.59 5.90
C MET A 40 0.29 -1.54 4.79
N ALA A 41 1.20 -0.56 4.83
CA ALA A 41 2.32 -0.47 3.89
C ALA A 41 3.19 -1.73 3.88
N TRP A 42 3.45 -2.30 5.05
CA TRP A 42 4.23 -3.54 5.18
C TRP A 42 3.50 -4.73 4.58
N LEU A 43 2.19 -4.84 4.83
CA LEU A 43 1.36 -5.90 4.25
C LEU A 43 1.26 -5.78 2.73
N LEU A 44 1.19 -4.56 2.20
CA LEU A 44 1.16 -4.30 0.75
C LEU A 44 2.49 -4.65 0.09
N ASP A 45 3.62 -4.24 0.69
CA ASP A 45 4.95 -4.62 0.21
C ASP A 45 5.09 -6.14 0.20
N HIS A 46 4.67 -6.81 1.28
CA HIS A 46 4.69 -8.27 1.34
C HIS A 46 3.80 -8.88 0.26
N ALA A 47 2.56 -8.42 0.12
CA ALA A 47 1.59 -9.00 -0.81
C ALA A 47 1.94 -8.76 -2.29
N LEU A 48 2.57 -7.63 -2.65
CA LEU A 48 2.83 -7.27 -4.05
C LEU A 48 4.25 -7.62 -4.49
N LEU A 49 5.26 -7.39 -3.63
CA LEU A 49 6.67 -7.54 -4.00
C LEU A 49 7.19 -8.96 -3.79
N SER A 50 6.55 -9.75 -2.90
CA SER A 50 6.95 -11.16 -2.70
C SER A 50 6.31 -12.14 -3.70
N GLN A 51 5.35 -11.69 -4.52
CA GLN A 51 4.72 -12.54 -5.54
C GLN A 51 5.72 -12.88 -6.64
N LYS A 52 6.15 -14.14 -6.67
CA LYS A 52 6.90 -14.73 -7.78
C LYS A 52 5.98 -15.71 -8.52
N ILE A 53 5.89 -15.61 -9.85
CA ILE A 53 5.23 -16.67 -10.64
C ILE A 53 6.14 -17.90 -10.59
N VAL A 54 5.63 -18.99 -10.01
CA VAL A 54 6.26 -20.31 -10.11
C VAL A 54 5.85 -20.90 -11.46
N GLY A 55 6.79 -20.95 -12.38
CA GLY A 55 6.55 -21.36 -13.75
C GLY A 55 7.85 -21.49 -14.49
N GLU A 56 8.70 -22.39 -14.01
CA GLU A 56 9.76 -23.12 -14.73
C GLU A 56 10.59 -23.85 -13.67
N GLU A 57 10.76 -25.15 -13.85
CA GLU A 57 11.43 -26.06 -12.92
C GLU A 57 12.77 -25.49 -12.44
N GLY A 58 12.88 -25.20 -11.14
CA GLY A 58 14.14 -24.83 -10.48
C GLY A 58 14.60 -23.36 -10.59
N GLY A 59 13.82 -22.46 -11.19
CA GLY A 59 14.19 -21.04 -11.33
C GLY A 59 13.60 -20.10 -10.26
N GLU A 60 14.35 -19.07 -9.85
CA GLU A 60 13.81 -17.96 -9.07
C GLU A 60 12.69 -17.28 -9.87
N GLY A 61 11.43 -17.43 -9.44
CA GLY A 61 10.29 -16.87 -10.18
C GLY A 61 10.36 -15.34 -10.36
N LYS A 62 9.76 -14.84 -11.45
CA LYS A 62 9.81 -13.41 -11.82
C LYS A 62 8.90 -12.56 -10.94
N ALA A 63 9.43 -11.44 -10.44
CA ALA A 63 8.67 -10.43 -9.72
C ALA A 63 7.53 -9.87 -10.60
N GLN A 64 6.37 -9.68 -9.99
CA GLN A 64 5.16 -9.21 -10.68
C GLN A 64 4.93 -7.70 -10.52
N TRP A 65 5.57 -7.10 -9.51
CA TRP A 65 5.41 -5.70 -9.17
C TRP A 65 6.75 -5.09 -8.80
N GLU A 66 6.90 -3.80 -9.09
CA GLU A 66 7.97 -2.96 -8.55
C GLU A 66 7.36 -1.83 -7.71
N LYS A 67 8.07 -1.41 -6.67
CA LYS A 67 7.71 -0.23 -5.89
C LYS A 67 8.40 0.99 -6.48
N LEU A 68 7.62 1.96 -6.92
CA LEU A 68 8.14 3.21 -7.48
C LEU A 68 8.40 4.27 -6.39
N MET A 69 7.59 4.27 -5.32
CA MET A 69 7.68 5.28 -4.26
C MET A 69 7.10 4.76 -2.94
N GLY A 70 7.65 5.22 -1.82
CA GLY A 70 7.08 5.08 -0.49
C GLY A 70 7.44 6.26 0.39
N GLU A 71 6.45 7.07 0.77
CA GLU A 71 6.56 8.14 1.76
C GLU A 71 5.64 7.80 2.94
N GLU A 72 6.20 7.49 4.11
CA GLU A 72 5.41 7.02 5.27
C GLU A 72 4.70 8.14 6.04
N ALA A 73 5.13 9.39 5.87
CA ALA A 73 4.49 10.55 6.47
C ALA A 73 4.84 11.84 5.72
N LYS A 74 3.86 12.39 5.02
CA LYS A 74 3.93 13.68 4.35
C LYS A 74 2.94 14.64 4.98
N TRP A 75 3.40 15.84 5.29
CA TRP A 75 2.51 16.91 5.74
C TRP A 75 1.83 17.57 4.54
N PHE A 76 0.51 17.64 4.59
CA PHE A 76 -0.28 18.57 3.81
C PHE A 76 -0.71 19.72 4.70
N ARG A 77 -0.24 20.92 4.37
CA ARG A 77 -0.62 22.16 5.05
C ARG A 77 -1.60 22.90 4.18
N LEU A 78 -2.74 23.29 4.75
CA LEU A 78 -3.75 24.05 4.03
C LEU A 78 -3.22 25.44 3.72
N SER A 79 -3.53 25.92 2.52
CA SER A 79 -3.23 27.31 2.18
C SER A 79 -4.17 28.23 2.97
N GLU A 80 -3.62 29.30 3.55
CA GLU A 80 -4.41 30.36 4.19
C GLU A 80 -5.43 31.02 3.26
N LYS A 81 -5.25 30.88 1.93
CA LYS A 81 -6.17 31.43 0.92
C LYS A 81 -7.33 30.49 0.58
N LEU A 82 -7.30 29.24 1.06
CA LEU A 82 -8.31 28.24 0.75
C LEU A 82 -9.62 28.57 1.49
N LYS A 83 -10.70 28.78 0.73
CA LYS A 83 -12.04 29.00 1.28
C LYS A 83 -12.89 27.76 1.00
N TYR A 84 -13.39 27.12 2.06
CA TYR A 84 -14.25 25.96 1.96
C TYR A 84 -15.47 26.11 2.89
N PRO A 85 -16.65 25.57 2.54
CA PRO A 85 -17.86 25.71 3.36
C PRO A 85 -17.78 25.01 4.73
N ILE A 86 -16.79 24.14 4.93
CA ILE A 86 -16.52 23.42 6.17
C ILE A 86 -15.07 23.67 6.61
N GLN A 87 -14.82 23.53 7.90
CA GLN A 87 -13.46 23.61 8.44
C GLN A 87 -12.62 22.44 7.91
N LEU A 88 -11.45 22.76 7.38
CA LEU A 88 -10.45 21.79 6.96
C LEU A 88 -9.27 21.87 7.92
N GLU A 89 -8.57 20.74 8.11
CA GLU A 89 -7.38 20.66 8.96
C GLU A 89 -6.16 20.22 8.17
N ASP A 90 -4.99 20.61 8.66
CA ASP A 90 -3.73 20.04 8.19
C ASP A 90 -3.72 18.54 8.45
N MET A 91 -3.22 17.78 7.48
CA MET A 91 -3.17 16.33 7.61
C MET A 91 -1.77 15.82 7.36
N ARG A 92 -1.46 14.69 7.99
CA ARG A 92 -0.38 13.82 7.53
C ARG A 92 -0.99 12.64 6.79
N PHE A 93 -0.30 12.19 5.77
CA PHE A 93 -0.69 11.03 4.98
C PHE A 93 0.56 10.26 4.55
N GLN A 94 0.40 8.98 4.26
CA GLN A 94 1.40 8.14 3.62
C GLN A 94 1.02 7.91 2.15
N VAL A 95 2.02 7.71 1.30
CA VAL A 95 1.85 7.42 -0.12
C VAL A 95 2.74 6.26 -0.51
N HIS A 96 2.16 5.22 -1.12
CA HIS A 96 2.90 4.12 -1.71
C HIS A 96 2.47 3.90 -3.15
N VAL A 97 3.45 3.79 -4.05
CA VAL A 97 3.20 3.63 -5.48
C VAL A 97 3.86 2.36 -5.97
N TYR A 98 3.08 1.53 -6.65
CA TYR A 98 3.51 0.27 -7.24
C TYR A 98 3.19 0.24 -8.72
N LYS A 99 4.03 -0.42 -9.51
CA LYS A 99 3.80 -0.64 -10.93
C LYS A 99 3.83 -2.13 -11.26
N ARG A 100 2.86 -2.55 -12.07
CA ARG A 100 2.80 -3.90 -12.61
C ARG A 100 3.92 -4.06 -13.64
N LEU A 101 4.75 -5.08 -13.45
CA LEU A 101 5.77 -5.49 -14.42
C LEU A 101 5.16 -6.32 -15.55
#